data_AF-A0A8J6MAJ9-F1
#
_entry.id   AF-A0A8J6MAJ9-F1
#
_cell.length_a   1.000
_cell.length_b   1.000
_cell.length_c   1.000
_cell.angle_alpha   90.00
_cell.angle_beta   90.00
_cell.angle_gamma   90.00
#
_symmetry.space_group_name_H-M   'P 1'
#
loop_
_entity.id
_entity.type
_entity.pdbx_description
1 polymer ?
#
loop_
_entity_poly.entity_id
_entity_poly.type
_entity_poly.pdbx_seq_one_letter_code
_entity_poly.pdbx_strand_id
1 'polypeptide(L)'
;MYILMAVVMMPNEKNLKPLNKRTKKEQRKIQSAGGKASGEVRRQRKTLKENMNLILGLDVSGVRDFNKLTAMGIPVEDIDNSMLLAAALFQKAKTGDVAACKEVREWIGEEADTDAGVQIIDDY
;
A
#
# COMPACT_ATOMS: atom_id res chain seq x y z
N MET A 1 12.47 -47.09 -17.44
CA MET A 1 12.93 -46.64 -16.11
C MET A 1 13.53 -45.25 -16.28
N TYR A 2 13.00 -44.29 -15.52
CA TYR A 2 13.34 -42.86 -15.36
C TYR A 2 13.16 -41.86 -16.53
N ILE A 3 12.01 -41.18 -16.42
CA ILE A 3 11.67 -39.86 -16.96
C ILE A 3 12.79 -38.88 -16.59
N LEU A 4 13.43 -38.30 -17.61
CA LEU A 4 14.42 -37.25 -17.44
C LEU A 4 13.71 -36.03 -16.82
N MET A 5 14.13 -35.72 -15.59
CA MET A 5 13.71 -34.58 -14.79
C MET A 5 13.67 -33.32 -15.66
N ALA A 6 12.47 -32.83 -15.97
CA ALA A 6 12.29 -31.54 -16.59
C ALA A 6 12.91 -30.51 -15.64
N VAL A 7 14.07 -29.97 -16.03
CA VAL A 7 14.68 -28.82 -15.37
C VAL A 7 13.64 -27.70 -15.44
N VAL A 8 13.01 -27.42 -14.30
CA VAL A 8 12.08 -26.31 -14.16
C VAL A 8 12.89 -25.02 -14.33
N MET A 9 13.01 -24.54 -15.57
CA MET A 9 13.64 -23.25 -15.84
C MET A 9 12.78 -22.15 -15.22
N MET A 10 13.31 -21.48 -14.20
CA MET A 10 12.71 -20.27 -13.67
C MET A 10 12.75 -19.16 -14.73
N PRO A 11 11.67 -18.39 -14.92
CA PRO A 11 11.66 -17.24 -15.80
C PRO A 11 12.70 -16.20 -15.35
N ASN A 12 13.57 -15.77 -16.26
CA ASN A 12 14.50 -14.66 -16.06
C ASN A 12 14.46 -13.72 -17.27
N GLU A 13 15.09 -12.54 -17.18
CA GLU A 13 15.10 -11.55 -18.27
C GLU A 13 15.65 -12.10 -19.59
N LYS A 14 16.60 -13.03 -19.52
CA LYS A 14 17.22 -13.68 -20.69
C LYS A 14 16.29 -14.70 -21.38
N ASN A 15 15.27 -15.20 -20.68
CA ASN A 15 14.33 -16.22 -21.15
C ASN A 15 12.93 -15.65 -21.49
N LEU A 16 12.70 -14.35 -21.31
CA LEU A 16 11.41 -13.71 -21.55
C LEU A 16 11.27 -13.24 -23.01
N LYS A 17 10.18 -13.67 -23.67
CA LYS A 17 9.80 -13.13 -24.99
C LYS A 17 9.13 -11.75 -24.82
N PRO A 18 9.60 -10.68 -25.50
CA PRO A 18 8.96 -9.37 -25.46
C PRO A 18 7.51 -9.42 -25.97
N LEU A 19 6.60 -8.63 -25.40
CA LEU A 19 5.17 -8.60 -25.76
C LEU A 19 4.94 -8.27 -27.24
N ASN A 20 5.68 -7.31 -27.76
CA ASN A 20 5.74 -6.87 -29.16
C ASN A 20 6.25 -7.95 -30.13
N LYS A 21 6.95 -8.99 -29.65
CA LYS A 21 7.36 -10.17 -30.44
C LYS A 21 6.36 -11.34 -30.35
N ARG A 22 5.23 -11.16 -29.65
CA ARG A 22 4.15 -12.15 -29.52
C ARG A 22 2.99 -11.83 -30.46
N THR A 23 2.19 -12.84 -30.79
CA THR A 23 0.99 -12.65 -31.61
C THR A 23 -0.05 -11.80 -30.87
N LYS A 24 -0.91 -11.09 -31.61
CA LYS A 24 -2.01 -10.29 -31.01
C LYS A 24 -2.89 -11.11 -30.06
N LYS A 25 -3.10 -12.40 -30.37
CA LYS A 25 -3.88 -13.32 -29.54
C LYS A 25 -3.20 -13.60 -28.19
N GLU A 26 -1.89 -13.83 -28.19
CA GLU A 26 -1.11 -14.04 -26.97
C GLU A 26 -1.03 -12.76 -26.12
N GLN A 27 -0.84 -11.60 -26.77
CA GLN A 27 -0.84 -10.30 -26.09
C GLN A 27 -2.17 -10.06 -25.36
N ARG A 28 -3.31 -10.29 -26.02
CA ARG A 28 -4.64 -10.19 -25.41
C ARG A 28 -4.81 -11.14 -24.22
N LYS A 29 -4.31 -12.37 -24.33
CA LYS A 29 -4.39 -13.36 -23.24
C LYS A 29 -3.58 -12.91 -22.01
N ILE A 30 -2.39 -12.37 -22.23
CA ILE A 30 -1.52 -11.85 -21.15
C ILE A 30 -2.14 -10.61 -20.50
N GLN A 31 -2.61 -9.66 -21.30
CA GLN A 31 -3.28 -8.46 -20.79
C GLN A 31 -4.54 -8.81 -19.99
N SER A 32 -5.35 -9.75 -20.48
CA SER A 32 -6.53 -10.23 -19.76
C SER A 32 -6.16 -10.92 -18.44
N ALA A 33 -5.11 -11.75 -18.43
CA ALA A 33 -4.61 -12.38 -17.21
C ALA A 33 -4.10 -11.34 -16.19
N GLY A 34 -3.33 -10.34 -16.64
CA GLY A 34 -2.86 -9.24 -15.79
C GLY A 34 -4.01 -8.39 -15.25
N GLY A 35 -5.02 -8.09 -16.06
CA GLY A 35 -6.22 -7.36 -15.64
C GLY A 35 -7.04 -8.13 -14.60
N LYS A 36 -7.17 -9.46 -14.74
CA LYS A 36 -7.84 -10.32 -13.76
C LYS A 36 -7.08 -10.36 -12.43
N ALA A 37 -5.77 -10.59 -12.46
CA ALA A 37 -4.94 -10.60 -11.26
C ALA A 37 -4.96 -9.23 -10.55
N SER A 38 -4.87 -8.13 -11.31
CA SER A 38 -5.02 -6.78 -10.74
C SER A 38 -6.43 -6.56 -10.17
N GLY A 39 -7.47 -7.06 -10.82
CA GLY A 39 -8.84 -7.00 -10.33
C GLY A 39 -9.07 -7.79 -9.06
N GLU A 40 -8.45 -8.97 -8.94
CA GLU A 40 -8.47 -9.80 -7.73
C GLU A 40 -7.75 -9.09 -6.57
N VAL A 41 -6.55 -8.55 -6.81
CA VAL A 41 -5.84 -7.73 -5.82
C VAL A 41 -6.65 -6.49 -5.45
N ARG A 42 -7.34 -5.82 -6.39
CA ARG A 42 -8.23 -4.69 -6.10
C ARG A 42 -9.42 -5.12 -5.23
N ARG A 43 -10.02 -6.29 -5.48
CA ARG A 43 -11.09 -6.86 -4.64
C ARG A 43 -10.57 -7.24 -3.25
N GLN A 44 -9.42 -7.89 -3.15
CA GLN A 44 -8.78 -8.22 -1.87
C GLN A 44 -8.40 -6.96 -1.09
N ARG A 45 -7.85 -5.93 -1.74
CA ARG A 45 -7.59 -4.61 -1.12
C ARG A 45 -8.87 -3.91 -0.72
N LYS A 46 -9.96 -4.06 -1.48
CA LYS A 46 -11.28 -3.57 -1.09
C LYS A 46 -11.75 -4.28 0.19
N THR A 47 -11.61 -5.59 0.29
CA THR A 47 -11.92 -6.37 1.51
C THR A 47 -10.99 -6.04 2.67
N LEU A 48 -9.69 -5.86 2.44
CA LEU A 48 -8.74 -5.44 3.47
C LEU A 48 -9.07 -4.03 3.97
N LYS A 49 -9.40 -3.11 3.06
CA LYS A 49 -9.84 -1.76 3.40
C LYS A 49 -11.11 -1.80 4.24
N GLU A 50 -12.08 -2.63 3.88
CA GLU A 50 -13.31 -2.84 4.66
C GLU A 50 -13.00 -3.39 6.06
N ASN A 51 -12.16 -4.42 6.16
CA ASN A 51 -11.73 -4.98 7.45
C ASN A 51 -10.95 -3.98 8.30
N MET A 52 -10.06 -3.20 7.69
CA MET A 52 -9.29 -2.17 8.39
C MET A 52 -10.20 -1.03 8.86
N ASN A 53 -11.14 -0.57 8.04
CA ASN A 53 -12.12 0.43 8.44
C ASN A 53 -12.97 -0.06 9.62
N LEU A 54 -13.37 -1.33 9.60
CA LEU A 54 -14.06 -1.94 10.74
C LEU A 54 -13.19 -1.87 11.99
N ILE A 55 -11.95 -2.37 11.95
CA ILE A 55 -11.05 -2.40 13.11
C ILE A 55 -10.77 -0.99 13.63
N LEU A 56 -10.50 -0.03 12.75
CA LEU A 56 -10.16 1.35 13.10
C LEU A 56 -11.33 2.07 13.80
N GLY A 57 -12.57 1.76 13.45
CA GLY A 57 -13.76 2.34 14.08
C GLY A 57 -14.23 1.63 15.36
N LEU A 58 -13.55 0.57 15.81
CA LEU A 58 -13.84 -0.04 17.10
C LEU A 58 -13.17 0.74 18.24
N ASP A 59 -13.76 0.66 19.43
CA ASP A 59 -13.18 1.20 20.66
C ASP A 59 -11.81 0.58 20.97
N VAL A 60 -10.98 1.36 21.66
CA VAL A 60 -9.69 0.88 22.18
C VAL A 60 -9.93 -0.07 23.34
N SER A 61 -9.58 -1.35 23.14
CA SER A 61 -9.76 -2.39 24.18
C SER A 61 -8.67 -2.37 25.27
N GLY A 62 -7.49 -1.82 24.98
CA GLY A 62 -6.36 -1.81 25.88
C GLY A 62 -6.41 -0.67 26.90
N VAL A 63 -6.57 -0.99 28.20
CA VAL A 63 -6.62 0.01 29.29
C VAL A 63 -5.43 0.97 29.29
N ARG A 64 -4.22 0.45 29.06
CA ARG A 64 -3.00 1.28 29.01
C ARG A 64 -3.08 2.31 27.87
N ASP A 65 -3.55 1.89 26.71
CA ASP A 65 -3.57 2.74 25.52
C ASP A 65 -4.73 3.73 25.58
N PHE A 66 -5.89 3.30 26.08
CA PHE A 66 -7.01 4.18 26.43
C PHE A 66 -6.57 5.30 27.39
N ASN A 67 -5.90 4.94 28.49
CA ASN A 67 -5.41 5.91 29.47
C ASN A 67 -4.36 6.87 28.92
N LYS A 68 -3.56 6.46 27.93
CA LYS A 68 -2.63 7.38 27.26
C LYS A 68 -3.39 8.42 26.45
N LEU A 69 -4.43 8.01 25.72
CA LEU A 69 -5.23 8.92 24.89
C LEU A 69 -5.99 9.94 25.75
N THR A 70 -6.60 9.49 26.84
CA THR A 70 -7.24 10.42 27.80
C THR A 70 -6.24 11.38 28.43
N ALA A 71 -5.03 10.91 28.76
CA ALA A 71 -3.95 11.77 29.25
C ALA A 71 -3.43 12.79 28.21
N MET A 72 -3.65 12.55 26.92
CA MET A 72 -3.40 13.54 25.86
C MET A 72 -4.52 14.60 25.75
N GLY A 73 -5.60 14.46 26.53
CA GLY A 73 -6.74 15.38 26.52
C GLY A 73 -7.78 15.06 25.44
N ILE A 74 -7.75 13.86 24.86
CA ILE A 74 -8.73 13.43 23.86
C ILE A 74 -10.04 13.07 24.59
N PRO A 75 -11.19 13.59 24.14
CA PRO A 75 -12.51 13.24 24.70
C PRO A 75 -12.77 11.74 24.59
N VAL A 76 -13.43 11.15 25.59
CA VAL A 76 -13.65 9.69 25.64
C VAL A 76 -14.50 9.21 24.47
N GLU A 77 -15.46 10.03 24.06
CA GLU A 77 -16.33 9.83 22.90
C GLU A 77 -15.59 9.81 21.56
N ASP A 78 -14.39 10.37 21.49
CA ASP A 78 -13.55 10.42 20.29
C ASP A 78 -12.41 9.36 20.33
N ILE A 79 -12.39 8.48 21.34
CA ILE A 79 -11.38 7.42 21.46
C ILE A 79 -11.82 6.17 20.70
N ASP A 80 -11.20 5.94 19.55
CA ASP A 80 -11.26 4.69 18.80
C ASP A 80 -9.86 4.22 18.39
N ASN A 81 -9.78 3.07 17.71
CA ASN A 81 -8.52 2.53 17.21
C ASN A 81 -7.86 3.42 16.14
N SER A 82 -8.63 4.26 15.43
CA SER A 82 -8.10 5.23 14.47
C SER A 82 -7.33 6.35 15.18
N MET A 83 -7.89 6.86 16.27
CA MET A 83 -7.26 7.84 17.15
C MET A 83 -6.03 7.26 17.83
N LEU A 84 -6.09 5.98 18.26
CA LEU A 84 -4.93 5.29 18.81
C LEU A 84 -3.78 5.20 17.79
N LEU A 85 -4.08 4.86 16.54
CA LEU A 85 -3.08 4.79 15.49
C LEU A 85 -2.46 6.16 15.21
N ALA A 86 -3.29 7.21 15.12
CA ALA A 86 -2.82 8.59 14.90
C ALA A 86 -1.92 9.07 16.06
N ALA A 87 -2.31 8.82 17.30
CA ALA A 87 -1.51 9.14 18.47
C ALA A 87 -0.17 8.39 18.48
N ALA A 88 -0.16 7.10 18.13
CA ALA A 88 1.07 6.32 18.05
C ALA A 88 2.02 6.87 16.96
N LEU A 89 1.48 7.22 15.79
CA LEU A 89 2.24 7.84 14.70
C LEU A 89 2.82 9.18 15.13
N PHE A 90 2.01 10.04 15.76
CA PHE A 90 2.44 11.32 16.30
C PHE A 90 3.57 11.18 17.32
N GLN A 91 3.45 10.25 18.28
CA GLN A 91 4.50 10.03 19.28
C GLN A 91 5.82 9.60 18.64
N LYS A 92 5.75 8.73 17.62
CA LYS A 92 6.93 8.27 16.88
C LYS A 92 7.58 9.42 16.10
N ALA A 93 6.78 10.24 15.40
CA ALA A 93 7.25 11.43 14.70
C ALA A 93 7.89 12.44 15.67
N LYS A 94 7.23 12.70 16.81
CA LYS A 94 7.73 13.59 17.88
C LYS A 94 9.11 13.17 18.40
N THR A 95 9.42 11.87 18.41
CA THR A 95 10.74 11.36 18.82
C THR A 95 11.83 11.46 17.75
N GLY A 96 11.54 12.05 16.59
CA GLY A 96 12.50 12.31 15.52
C GLY A 96 12.54 11.24 14.43
N ASP A 97 11.57 10.33 14.36
CA ASP A 97 11.47 9.38 13.25
C ASP A 97 11.01 10.08 11.97
N VAL A 98 11.95 10.27 11.04
CA VAL A 98 11.73 10.98 9.77
C VAL A 98 10.67 10.31 8.91
N ALA A 99 10.58 8.97 8.93
CA ALA A 99 9.56 8.26 8.17
C ALA A 99 8.17 8.54 8.74
N ALA A 100 8.02 8.49 10.08
CA ALA A 100 6.77 8.89 10.72
C ALA A 100 6.41 10.37 10.43
N CYS A 101 7.38 11.28 10.42
CA CYS A 101 7.16 12.68 10.02
C CYS A 101 6.71 12.83 8.56
N LYS A 102 7.13 11.92 7.68
CA LYS A 102 6.66 11.89 6.28
C LYS A 102 5.22 11.40 6.20
N GLU A 103 4.89 10.30 6.88
CA GLU A 103 3.52 9.77 6.95
C GLU A 103 2.54 10.80 7.53
N VAL A 104 2.92 11.53 8.59
CA VAL A 104 2.09 12.62 9.14
C VAL A 104 1.83 13.70 8.10
N ARG A 105 2.85 14.13 7.34
CA ARG A 105 2.70 15.12 6.26
C ARG A 105 1.75 14.63 5.15
N GLU A 106 1.87 13.36 4.77
CA GLU A 106 0.98 12.72 3.79
C GLU A 106 -0.47 12.69 4.30
N TRP A 107 -0.70 12.41 5.59
CA TRP A 107 -2.04 12.36 6.18
C TRP A 107 -2.74 13.72 6.26
N ILE A 108 -1.99 14.80 6.53
CA ILE A 108 -2.55 16.16 6.63
C ILE A 108 -2.58 16.89 5.28
N GLY A 109 -2.06 16.28 4.21
CA GLY A 109 -2.04 16.86 2.87
C GLY A 109 -0.97 17.95 2.67
N GLU A 110 0.08 17.97 3.49
CA GLU A 110 1.24 18.87 3.34
C GLU A 110 2.30 18.29 2.39
N GLU A 111 1.87 17.74 1.24
CA GLU A 111 2.83 17.41 0.19
C GLU A 111 3.42 18.71 -0.37
N ALA A 112 4.74 18.86 -0.27
CA ALA A 112 5.43 19.74 -1.19
C ALA A 112 5.32 19.12 -2.58
N ASP A 113 4.74 19.84 -3.53
CA ASP A 113 4.75 19.52 -4.96
C ASP A 113 6.17 19.21 -5.40
N THR A 114 6.60 17.95 -5.29
CA THR A 114 7.90 17.46 -5.75
C THR A 114 7.74 16.56 -6.97
N ASP A 115 6.61 16.70 -7.67
CA ASP A 115 6.41 16.17 -9.00
C ASP A 115 5.88 17.25 -9.94
N ALA A 116 6.57 18.40 -9.98
CA ALA A 116 6.69 19.13 -11.25
C ALA A 116 7.56 18.26 -12.16
N GLY A 117 6.94 17.23 -12.76
CA GLY A 117 7.55 16.46 -13.83
C GLY A 117 8.13 17.45 -14.84
N VAL A 118 9.45 17.44 -14.97
CA VAL A 118 10.17 18.22 -15.98
C VAL A 118 9.61 17.80 -17.32
N GLN A 119 8.70 18.60 -17.87
CA GLN A 119 8.38 18.52 -19.28
C GLN A 119 9.59 19.09 -20.00
N ILE A 120 10.44 18.19 -20.48
CA ILE A 120 11.37 18.53 -21.55
C ILE A 120 10.46 18.88 -22.73
N ILE A 121 10.23 20.16 -22.92
CA ILE A 121 9.74 20.68 -24.18
C ILE A 121 10.91 20.48 -25.13
N ASP A 122 10.83 19.45 -25.96
CA ASP A 122 11.67 19.36 -27.15
C ASP A 122 11.24 20.52 -28.05
N ASP A 123 11.95 21.64 -27.94
CA ASP A 123 11.87 22.74 -28.90
C ASP A 123 12.37 22.20 -30.25
N TYR A 124 11.46 22.09 -31.23
CA TYR A 124 11.75 21.87 -32.65
C TYR A 124 11.61 23.18 -33.42
#